data_AF-A0A920ATC4-F1
#
_entry.id   AF-A0A920ATC4-F1
#
_cell.length_a   1.000
_cell.length_b   1.000
_cell.length_c   1.000
_cell.angle_alpha   90.00
_cell.angle_beta   90.00
_cell.angle_gamma   90.00
#
_symmetry.space_group_name_H-M   'P 1'
#
loop_
_entity.id
_entity.type
_entity.pdbx_description
1 polymer ?
#
loop_
_entity_poly.entity_id
_entity_poly.type
_entity_poly.pdbx_seq_one_letter_code
_entity_poly.pdbx_strand_id
1 'polypeptide(L)' 'MDLLKPRQLDIMQNLASMLGQKGPVKITTALLANQCGITEAAIYRHFPSKRKIYSGLG' A
#
# COMPACT_ATOMS: atom_id res chain seq x y z
N MET A 1 -1.80 9.24 17.84
CA MET A 1 -2.13 8.91 16.43
C MET A 1 -0.89 9.21 15.62
N ASP A 2 -0.12 8.20 15.21
CA ASP A 2 0.99 8.44 14.29
C ASP A 2 0.42 8.92 12.96
N LEU A 3 0.60 10.21 12.66
CA LEU A 3 0.21 10.78 11.38
C LEU A 3 1.05 10.11 10.30
N LEU A 4 0.41 9.32 9.44
CA LEU A 4 1.05 8.76 8.26
C LEU A 4 1.68 9.89 7.45
N LYS A 5 2.94 9.70 7.03
CA LYS A 5 3.61 10.66 6.15
C LYS A 5 2.84 10.75 4.81
N PRO A 6 2.94 11.87 4.07
CA PRO A 6 2.21 12.04 2.80
C PRO A 6 2.35 10.86 1.83
N ARG A 7 3.56 10.31 1.70
CA ARG A 7 3.79 9.13 0.84
C ARG A 7 3.17 7.84 1.38
N GLN A 8 3.11 7.67 2.70
CA GLN A 8 2.43 6.52 3.30
C GLN A 8 0.92 6.61 3.05
N LEU A 9 0.32 7.79 3.20
CA LEU A 9 -1.10 8.03 2.90
C LEU A 9 -1.45 7.70 1.45
N ASP A 10 -0.65 8.18 0.51
CA ASP A 10 -0.83 7.92 -0.93
C ASP A 10 -0.75 6.41 -1.26
N ILE A 11 0.22 5.69 -0.68
CA ILE A 11 0.30 4.22 -0.82
C ILE A 11 -0.94 3.54 -0.23
N MET A 12 -1.45 4.00 0.92
CA MET A 12 -2.66 3.44 1.55
C MET A 12 -3.92 3.71 0.73
N GLN A 13 -4.06 4.89 0.13
CA GLN A 13 -5.17 5.25 -0.74
C GLN A 13 -5.19 4.38 -2.01
N ASN A 14 -4.02 4.15 -2.63
CA ASN A 14 -3.90 3.23 -3.75
C ASN A 14 -4.28 1.79 -3.36
N LEU A 15 -3.81 1.32 -2.21
CA LEU A 15 -4.18 -0.01 -1.68
C LEU A 15 -5.69 -0.13 -1.43
N ALA A 16 -6.32 0.88 -0.83
CA ALA A 16 -7.76 0.91 -0.59
C ALA A 16 -8.56 0.90 -1.91
N SER A 17 -8.11 1.67 -2.91
CA SER A 17 -8.69 1.66 -4.25
C SER A 17 -8.63 0.26 -4.88
N MET A 18 -7.48 -0.41 -4.81
CA MET A 18 -7.31 -1.77 -5.33
C MET A 18 -8.19 -2.79 -4.61
N LEU A 19 -8.39 -2.67 -3.30
CA LEU A 19 -9.28 -3.53 -2.51
C LEU A 19 -10.75 -3.31 -2.86
N GLY A 20 -11.13 -2.11 -3.27
CA GLY A 20 -12.49 -1.77 -3.71
C GLY A 20 -12.82 -2.21 -5.14
N GLN A 21 -11.84 -2.62 -5.94
CA GLN A 21 -12.08 -3.11 -7.30
C GLN A 21 -12.74 -4.50 -7.28
N LYS A 22 -13.81 -4.67 -8.07
CA LYS A 22 -14.52 -5.94 -8.18
C LYS A 22 -13.72 -6.96 -9.01
N GLY A 23 -13.34 -8.08 -8.41
CA GLY A 23 -12.73 -9.22 -9.10
C GLY A 23 -11.77 -10.01 -8.19
N PRO A 24 -11.38 -11.24 -8.56
CA PRO A 24 -10.50 -12.10 -7.75
C PRO A 24 -9.01 -11.68 -7.82
N VAL A 25 -8.71 -10.39 -7.94
CA VAL A 25 -7.32 -9.92 -8.06
C VAL A 25 -6.65 -9.99 -6.69
N LYS A 26 -5.76 -10.96 -6.52
CA LYS A 26 -4.89 -11.02 -5.35
C LYS A 26 -3.96 -9.82 -5.36
N ILE A 27 -4.13 -8.91 -4.40
CA ILE A 27 -3.21 -7.78 -4.24
C ILE A 27 -1.86 -8.27 -3.73
N THR A 28 -0.83 -7.97 -4.51
CA THR A 28 0.57 -8.20 -4.15
C THR A 28 1.27 -6.85 -3.93
N THR A 29 2.37 -6.87 -3.18
CA THR A 29 3.23 -5.69 -2.98
C THR A 29 3.84 -5.20 -4.29
N ALA A 30 4.15 -6.10 -5.23
CA ALA A 30 4.59 -5.75 -6.57
C ALA A 30 3.50 -5.01 -7.37
N LEU A 31 2.24 -5.47 -7.31
CA LEU A 31 1.12 -4.80 -7.98
C LEU A 31 0.85 -3.42 -7.37
N LEU A 32 0.88 -3.32 -6.04
CA LEU A 32 0.75 -2.04 -5.34
C LEU A 32 1.88 -1.07 -5.71
N ALA A 33 3.12 -1.56 -5.82
CA ALA A 33 4.27 -0.73 -6.20
C ALA A 33 4.12 -0.18 -7.62
N ASN A 34 3.67 -1.03 -8.56
CA ASN A 34 3.35 -0.64 -9.92
C ASN A 34 2.27 0.46 -9.94
N GLN A 35 1.16 0.25 -9.23
CA GLN A 35 0.08 1.24 -9.11
C GLN A 35 0.56 2.59 -8.53
N CYS A 36 1.48 2.54 -7.56
CA CYS A 36 2.06 3.73 -6.93
C CYS A 36 3.21 4.38 -7.74
N GLY A 37 3.60 3.82 -8.89
CA GLY A 37 4.72 4.29 -9.71
C GLY A 37 6.09 4.20 -9.03
N ILE A 38 6.30 3.24 -8.12
CA ILE A 38 7.57 3.05 -7.39
C ILE A 38 8.02 1.59 -7.40
N THR A 39 9.25 1.36 -6.94
CA THR A 39 9.76 0.00 -6.73
C THR A 39 9.18 -0.63 -5.47
N GLU A 40 9.13 -1.96 -5.46
CA GLU A 40 8.69 -2.71 -4.26
C GLU A 40 9.60 -2.43 -3.05
N ALA A 41 10.90 -2.28 -3.27
CA ALA A 41 11.86 -1.88 -2.23
C ALA A 41 11.53 -0.51 -1.63
N ALA A 42 11.00 0.44 -2.41
CA ALA A 42 10.59 1.74 -1.90
C ALA A 42 9.36 1.64 -1.00
N ILE A 43 8.43 0.72 -1.25
CA ILE A 43 7.32 0.45 -0.32
C ILE A 43 7.86 0.02 1.04
N TYR A 44 8.86 -0.87 1.08
CA TYR A 44 9.43 -1.33 2.35
C TYR A 44 10.17 -0.24 3.14
N ARG A 45 10.67 0.82 2.49
CA ARG A 45 11.22 2.01 3.17
C ARG A 45 10.13 2.80 3.91
N HIS A 46 8.89 2.78 3.42
CA HIS A 46 7.75 3.46 4.04
C HIS A 46 6.99 2.56 5.02
N PHE A 47 6.96 1.26 4.75
CA PHE A 47 6.31 0.26 5.59
C PHE A 47 7.27 -0.91 5.83
N PRO A 48 7.93 -0.97 6.99
CA PRO A 48 9.00 -1.94 7.25
C PRO A 48 8.53 -3.40 7.25
N SER A 49 7.23 -3.66 7.20
CA SER A 49 6.68 -5.00 7.04
C SER A 49 5.34 -4.98 6.32
N LYS A 50 5.02 -6.10 5.65
CA LYS A 50 3.71 -6.32 5.04
C LYS A 50 2.57 -6.11 6.04
N ARG A 51 2.71 -6.61 7.28
CA ARG A 51 1.71 -6.41 8.35
C ARG A 51 1.41 -4.93 8.59
N LYS A 52 2.42 -4.06 8.54
CA LYS A 52 2.25 -2.62 8.76
C LYS A 52 1.62 -1.88 7.57
N ILE A 53 1.72 -2.43 6.36
CA ILE A 53 0.98 -1.94 5.19
C ILE A 53 -0.52 -2.14 5.39
N TYR A 54 -0.93 -3.33 5.83
CA TYR A 54 -2.35 -3.66 6.02
C TYR A 54 -2.93 -3.15 7.34
N SER A 55 -2.12 -2.88 8.36
CA SER A 55 -2.63 -2.40 9.65
C SER A 55 -3.24 -1.00 9.61
N GLY A 56 -2.91 -0.18 8.61
CA GLY A 56 -3.52 1.15 8.45
C GLY A 56 -4.87 1.13 7.72
N LEU A 57 -5.38 -0.06 7.37
CA LEU A 57 -6.75 -0.24 6.85
C LEU A 57 -7.78 -0.51 7.96
N GLY A 58 -7.32 -0.62 9.22
CA GLY A 58 -8.16 -0.81 10.41
C GLY A 58 -8.41 0.49 11.16
#